data_AF-A0A956DIC3-F1
#
_entry.id   AF-A0A956DIC3-F1
#
_cell.length_a   1.000
_cell.length_b   1.000
_cell.length_c   1.000
_cell.angle_alpha   90.00
_cell.angle_beta   90.00
_cell.angle_gamma   90.00
#
_symmetry.space_group_name_H-M   'P 1'
#
loop_
_entity.id
_entity.type
_entity.pdbx_description
1 polymer ?
#
loop_
_entity_poly.entity_id
_entity_poly.type
_entity_poly.pdbx_seq_one_letter_code
_entity_poly.pdbx_strand_id
1 'polypeptide(L)' 'LAFAVDDVDAVVTRVLAAGGARLGETVSAGVEGAGRVTFTYVTDPEGNIIELQRWG' A
#
# COMPACT_ATOMS: atom_id res chain seq x y z
N LEU A 1 0.30 -10.59 -0.19
CA LEU A 1 0.97 -10.25 1.09
C LEU A 1 0.45 -8.90 1.57
N ALA A 2 0.52 -8.57 2.86
CA ALA A 2 0.13 -7.26 3.38
C ALA A 2 1.15 -6.74 4.39
N PHE A 3 1.53 -5.47 4.27
CA PHE A 3 2.50 -4.82 5.15
C PHE A 3 1.91 -3.53 5.74
N ALA A 4 2.00 -3.40 7.06
CA ALA A 4 1.76 -2.15 7.75
C ALA A 4 3.00 -1.25 7.61
N VAL A 5 2.80 -0.01 7.16
CA VAL A 5 3.87 0.95 6.89
C VAL A 5 3.51 2.33 7.43
N ASP A 6 4.53 3.15 7.72
CA ASP A 6 4.32 4.51 8.25
C ASP A 6 3.82 5.48 7.17
N ASP A 7 4.17 5.25 5.90
CA ASP A 7 3.80 6.10 4.77
C ASP A 7 3.62 5.24 3.52
N VAL A 8 2.37 5.14 3.06
CA VAL A 8 2.00 4.29 1.91
C VAL A 8 2.64 4.81 0.62
N ASP A 9 2.58 6.11 0.35
CA ASP A 9 3.05 6.68 -0.92
C ASP A 9 4.59 6.68 -1.02
N ALA A 10 5.27 6.88 0.10
CA ALA A 10 6.72 6.74 0.17
C ALA A 10 7.16 5.30 -0.14
N VAL A 11 6.42 4.30 0.36
CA VAL A 11 6.75 2.88 0.10
C VAL A 11 6.39 2.48 -1.32
N VAL A 12 5.28 2.96 -1.89
CA VAL A 12 4.97 2.77 -3.33
C VAL A 12 6.13 3.26 -4.19
N THR A 13 6.65 4.45 -3.92
CA THR A 13 7.80 5.01 -4.66
C THR A 13 9.00 4.07 -4.62
N ARG A 14 9.29 3.45 -3.46
CA ARG A 14 10.37 2.47 -3.31
C ARG A 14 10.10 1.18 -4.08
N VAL A 15 8.86 0.69 -4.07
CA VAL A 15 8.46 -0.51 -4.82
C VAL A 15 8.65 -0.29 -6.33
N LEU A 16 8.20 0.85 -6.85
CA LEU A 16 8.37 1.20 -8.26
C LEU A 16 9.85 1.31 -8.64
N ALA A 17 10.67 1.94 -7.79
CA ALA A 17 12.11 2.04 -8.00
C ALA A 17 12.81 0.66 -7.97
N ALA A 18 12.24 -0.33 -7.28
CA ALA A 18 12.74 -1.70 -7.22
C ALA A 18 12.25 -2.60 -8.36
N GLY A 19 11.51 -2.07 -9.34
CA GLY A 19 10.97 -2.83 -10.48
C GLY A 19 9.60 -3.43 -10.26
N GLY A 20 8.93 -3.09 -9.15
CA GLY A 20 7.52 -3.38 -8.95
C GLY A 20 6.60 -2.45 -9.74
N ALA A 21 5.30 -2.71 -9.69
CA ALA A 21 4.29 -1.91 -10.39
C ALA A 21 3.16 -1.48 -9.45
N ARG A 22 2.50 -0.36 -9.76
CA ARG A 22 1.33 0.09 -9.01
C ARG A 22 0.07 -0.57 -9.54
N LEU A 23 -0.81 -1.00 -8.64
CA LEU A 23 -2.14 -1.52 -8.97
C LEU A 23 -3.21 -0.60 -8.36
N GLY A 24 -3.60 0.42 -9.14
CA GLY A 24 -4.63 1.38 -8.73
C GLY A 24 -4.10 2.55 -7.92
N GLU A 25 -4.99 3.25 -7.22
CA GLU A 25 -4.67 4.46 -6.47
C GLU A 25 -4.52 4.18 -4.97
N THR A 26 -3.98 5.16 -4.24
CA THR A 26 -3.96 5.13 -2.77
C THR A 26 -5.31 5.60 -2.27
N VAL A 27 -5.98 4.79 -1.48
CA VAL A 27 -7.33 5.04 -0.97
C VAL A 27 -7.27 5.24 0.54
N SER A 28 -8.05 6.19 1.06
CA SER A 28 -8.23 6.41 2.50
C SER A 28 -9.70 6.25 2.89
N ALA A 29 -9.98 5.40 3.87
CA ALA A 29 -11.32 5.13 4.35
C ALA A 29 -11.39 5.14 5.89
N GLY A 30 -12.50 5.64 6.43
CA GLY A 30 -12.83 5.48 7.85
C GLY A 30 -13.53 4.14 8.08
N VAL A 31 -13.11 3.42 9.10
CA VAL A 31 -13.70 2.16 9.54
C VAL A 31 -14.25 2.35 10.96
N GLU A 32 -15.56 2.17 11.10
CA GLU A 32 -16.23 2.32 12.39
C GLU A 32 -15.62 1.40 13.44
N GLY A 33 -15.22 1.97 14.58
CA GLY A 33 -14.58 1.24 15.69
C GLY A 33 -13.10 0.89 15.49
N ALA A 34 -12.53 1.06 14.29
CA ALA A 34 -11.14 0.67 13.98
C ALA A 34 -10.23 1.84 13.56
N GLY A 35 -10.80 3.02 13.25
CA GLY A 35 -10.03 4.21 12.87
C GLY A 35 -9.96 4.42 11.37
N ARG A 36 -8.98 5.17 10.89
CA ARG A 36 -8.80 5.45 9.45
C ARG A 36 -7.69 4.58 8.89
N VAL A 37 -7.98 3.91 7.78
CA VAL A 37 -6.99 3.17 7.00
C VAL A 37 -6.67 3.90 5.72
N THR A 38 -5.38 4.00 5.40
CA THR A 38 -4.87 4.38 4.08
C THR A 38 -4.19 3.16 3.49
N PHE A 39 -4.55 2.77 2.27
CA PHE A 39 -3.97 1.58 1.65
C PHE A 39 -3.92 1.66 0.12
N THR A 40 -3.09 0.81 -0.48
CA THR A 40 -3.00 0.62 -1.94
C THR A 40 -2.45 -0.77 -2.26
N TYR A 41 -2.57 -1.18 -3.52
CA TYR A 41 -1.98 -2.41 -4.02
C TYR A 41 -0.83 -2.10 -5.00
N VAL A 42 0.21 -2.92 -4.91
CA VAL A 42 1.36 -2.94 -5.82
C VAL A 42 1.71 -4.38 -6.17
N THR A 43 2.58 -4.58 -7.16
CA THR A 43 3.28 -5.84 -7.38
C THR A 43 4.75 -5.69 -7.09
N ASP A 44 5.39 -6.78 -6.67
CA ASP A 44 6.86 -6.91 -6.79
C ASP A 44 7.27 -7.17 -8.25
N PRO A 45 8.59 -7.28 -8.56
CA PRO A 45 9.06 -7.57 -9.92
C PRO A 45 8.62 -8.92 -10.48
N GLU A 46 8.24 -9.87 -9.61
CA GLU A 46 7.75 -11.19 -10.00
C GLU A 46 6.22 -11.21 -10.25
N GLY A 47 5.54 -10.09 -9.98
CA GLY A 47 4.11 -9.93 -10.16
C GLY A 47 3.27 -10.33 -8.94
N ASN A 48 3.87 -10.62 -7.79
CA ASN A 48 3.12 -10.95 -6.57
C ASN A 48 2.41 -9.70 -6.04
N ILE A 49 1.12 -9.84 -5.71
CA ILE A 49 0.33 -8.72 -5.17
C ILE A 49 0.68 -8.47 -3.70
N ILE A 50 1.00 -7.21 -3.42
CA ILE A 50 1.33 -6.69 -2.11
C ILE A 50 0.37 -5.55 -1.78
N GLU A 51 -0.28 -5.65 -0.62
CA GLU A 51 -1.02 -4.57 0.00
C GLU A 51 -0.09 -3.77 0.92
N LEU A 52 -0.10 -2.45 0.77
CA LEU A 52 0.54 -1.52 1.70
C LEU A 52 -0.57 -0.79 2.44
N GLN A 53 -0.50 -0.77 3.77
CA GLN A 53 -1.53 -0.13 4.59
C GLN A 53 -0.94 0.64 5.77
N ARG A 54 -1.65 1.69 6.18
CA ARG A 54 -1.39 2.46 7.39
C ARG A 54 -2.71 2.70 8.11
N TRP A 55 -2.73 2.37 9.40
CA TRP A 55 -3.82 2.73 10.31
C TRP A 55 -3.46 3.97 11.13
N GLY A 56 -4.46 4.79 11.44
CA GLY A 56 -4.34 5.96 12.31
C GLY A 56 -5.69 6.41 12.88
#